data_AF-A0AA35RD10-F1
#
_entry.id   AF-A0AA35RD10-F1
#
_cell.length_a   1.000
_cell.length_b   1.000
_cell.length_c   1.000
_cell.angle_alpha   90.00
_cell.angle_beta   90.00
_cell.angle_gamma   90.00
#
_symmetry.space_group_name_H-M   'P 1'
#
loop_
_entity.id
_entity.type
_entity.pdbx_description
1 polymer ?
#
loop_
_entity_poly.entity_id
_entity_poly.type
_entity_poly.pdbx_seq_one_letter_code
_entity_poly.pdbx_strand_id
1 'polypeptide(L)'
;MGWRPADKIAVALHNFKANGVHQLTVHIGDLLYVQEELDSGEWCRGYIFYEPSKRGIFPASYISIKESTSRNIGSERIVVPAGDELLVEATQGLREWRWKLRELYVRGSRERWRPLYHAMEEVVNWRRTLVSSNTTLEALQETKVKLSATIDEINRLSGCPLTPRDPATGAAVDSQNTSILELWRLHRDRRADSTSDHTPGTLRRQRKAQPHGHLHHLFMRIDSVDHPFTENSEIFFFLSSPCDISFS
;
A
#
# COMPACT_ATOMS: atom_id res chain seq x y z
N MET A 1 -28.17 -11.84 -26.19
CA MET A 1 -26.84 -11.98 -25.57
C MET A 1 -26.50 -10.62 -24.98
N GLY A 2 -26.78 -10.43 -23.71
CA GLY A 2 -26.44 -9.25 -22.93
C GLY A 2 -25.13 -9.43 -22.16
N TRP A 3 -24.64 -8.32 -21.61
CA TRP A 3 -23.59 -8.31 -20.60
C TRP A 3 -24.26 -8.37 -19.23
N ARG A 4 -23.79 -9.27 -18.35
CA ARG A 4 -24.25 -9.37 -16.96
C ARG A 4 -23.16 -8.86 -16.00
N PRO A 5 -23.51 -8.15 -14.92
CA PRO A 5 -22.57 -7.77 -13.88
C PRO A 5 -21.92 -9.01 -13.24
N ALA A 6 -20.63 -8.93 -12.94
CA ALA A 6 -19.86 -10.02 -12.33
C ALA A 6 -19.17 -9.59 -11.03
N ASP A 7 -18.49 -8.42 -11.03
CA ASP A 7 -17.74 -7.87 -9.91
C ASP A 7 -16.77 -8.87 -9.24
N LYS A 8 -15.88 -9.47 -10.05
CA LYS A 8 -14.93 -10.52 -9.61
C LYS A 8 -13.48 -10.12 -9.82
N ILE A 9 -12.60 -10.74 -9.05
CA ILE A 9 -11.16 -10.73 -9.32
C ILE A 9 -10.79 -11.98 -10.11
N ALA A 10 -9.96 -11.83 -11.13
CA ALA A 10 -9.42 -12.94 -11.89
C ALA A 10 -7.91 -12.79 -12.09
N VAL A 11 -7.23 -13.90 -12.33
CA VAL A 11 -5.84 -13.93 -12.77
C VAL A 11 -5.76 -14.49 -14.19
N ALA A 12 -4.94 -13.86 -15.03
CA ALA A 12 -4.68 -14.35 -16.37
C ALA A 12 -3.80 -15.61 -16.35
N LEU A 13 -4.28 -16.66 -17.00
CA LEU A 13 -3.56 -17.93 -17.20
C LEU A 13 -2.75 -17.96 -18.50
N HIS A 14 -3.16 -17.15 -19.48
CA HIS A 14 -2.58 -17.11 -20.82
C HIS A 14 -2.39 -15.68 -21.30
N ASN A 15 -1.45 -15.48 -22.23
CA ASN A 15 -1.25 -14.19 -22.88
C ASN A 15 -2.33 -13.99 -23.96
N PHE A 16 -3.10 -12.92 -23.88
CA PHE A 16 -4.05 -12.50 -24.90
C PHE A 16 -3.62 -11.16 -25.49
N LYS A 17 -3.32 -11.14 -26.79
CA LYS A 17 -2.98 -9.91 -27.51
C LYS A 17 -4.24 -9.30 -28.11
N ALA A 18 -4.50 -8.03 -27.80
CA ALA A 18 -5.62 -7.32 -28.38
C ALA A 18 -5.44 -7.13 -29.89
N ASN A 19 -6.48 -7.48 -30.65
CA ASN A 19 -6.57 -7.32 -32.09
C ASN A 19 -7.59 -6.25 -32.51
N GLY A 20 -8.30 -5.63 -31.55
CA GLY A 20 -9.28 -4.58 -31.80
C GLY A 20 -9.30 -3.52 -30.71
N VAL A 21 -9.89 -2.36 -31.00
CA VAL A 21 -9.88 -1.16 -30.14
C VAL A 21 -10.56 -1.39 -28.78
N HIS A 22 -11.51 -2.33 -28.71
CA HIS A 22 -12.23 -2.67 -27.49
C HIS A 22 -11.61 -3.83 -26.71
N GLN A 23 -10.60 -4.52 -27.29
CA GLN A 23 -9.96 -5.67 -26.66
C GLN A 23 -8.82 -5.20 -25.73
N LEU A 24 -8.72 -5.83 -24.57
CA LEU A 24 -7.67 -5.58 -23.61
C LEU A 24 -6.53 -6.58 -23.83
N THR A 25 -5.29 -6.10 -23.98
CA THR A 25 -4.13 -7.00 -23.94
C THR A 25 -3.88 -7.44 -22.51
N VAL A 26 -3.76 -8.75 -22.29
CA VAL A 26 -3.59 -9.37 -20.98
C VAL A 26 -2.37 -10.28 -21.03
N HIS A 27 -1.53 -10.23 -20.00
CA HIS A 27 -0.37 -11.13 -19.86
C HIS A 27 -0.57 -12.11 -18.72
N ILE A 28 0.08 -13.27 -18.80
CA ILE A 28 0.07 -14.28 -17.74
C ILE A 28 0.43 -13.64 -16.40
N GLY A 29 -0.39 -13.91 -15.38
CA GLY A 29 -0.22 -13.38 -14.03
C GLY A 29 -0.78 -11.97 -13.82
N ASP A 30 -1.31 -11.31 -14.84
CA ASP A 30 -2.07 -10.07 -14.66
C ASP A 30 -3.30 -10.35 -13.79
N LEU A 31 -3.51 -9.47 -12.81
CA LEU A 31 -4.71 -9.45 -11.98
C LEU A 31 -5.73 -8.55 -12.67
N LEU A 32 -6.93 -9.07 -12.86
CA LEU A 32 -8.02 -8.44 -13.60
C LEU A 32 -9.20 -8.20 -12.67
N TYR A 33 -9.85 -7.06 -12.82
CA TYR A 33 -11.20 -6.86 -12.30
C TYR A 33 -12.19 -7.13 -13.43
N VAL A 34 -13.03 -8.14 -13.24
CA VAL A 34 -14.09 -8.52 -14.17
C VAL A 34 -15.35 -7.79 -13.76
N GLN A 35 -15.71 -6.78 -14.55
CA GLN A 35 -16.91 -5.96 -14.34
C GLN A 35 -18.15 -6.69 -14.86
N GLU A 36 -18.04 -7.21 -16.08
CA GLU A 36 -19.16 -7.84 -16.78
C GLU A 36 -18.71 -9.14 -17.45
N GLU A 37 -19.61 -10.10 -17.52
CA GLU A 37 -19.47 -11.33 -18.31
C GLU A 37 -20.52 -11.32 -19.42
N LEU A 38 -20.14 -11.78 -20.60
CA LEU A 38 -21.12 -11.98 -21.68
C LEU A 38 -21.98 -13.20 -21.35
N ASP A 39 -23.27 -13.18 -21.72
CA ASP A 39 -24.18 -14.30 -21.47
C ASP A 39 -23.67 -15.65 -22.01
N SER A 40 -22.97 -15.65 -23.16
CA SER A 40 -22.36 -16.86 -23.73
C SER A 40 -21.23 -17.44 -22.87
N GLY A 41 -20.70 -16.66 -21.93
CA GLY A 41 -19.57 -17.03 -21.09
C GLY A 41 -18.21 -17.01 -21.81
N GLU A 42 -18.15 -16.58 -23.07
CA GLU A 42 -16.90 -16.61 -23.85
C GLU A 42 -16.02 -15.38 -23.62
N TRP A 43 -16.64 -14.24 -23.31
CA TRP A 43 -15.97 -12.96 -23.14
C TRP A 43 -16.30 -12.33 -21.79
N CYS A 44 -15.29 -11.71 -21.21
CA CYS A 44 -15.37 -10.87 -20.04
C CYS A 44 -15.01 -9.43 -20.44
N ARG A 45 -15.54 -8.47 -19.68
CA ARG A 45 -15.18 -7.05 -19.78
C ARG A 45 -14.66 -6.59 -18.43
N GLY A 46 -13.57 -5.85 -18.46
CA GLY A 46 -12.93 -5.41 -17.24
C GLY A 46 -11.68 -4.60 -17.49
N TYR A 47 -10.81 -4.54 -16.49
CA TYR A 47 -9.55 -3.81 -16.55
C TYR A 47 -8.43 -4.52 -15.77
N ILE A 48 -7.18 -4.14 -16.06
CA ILE A 48 -6.03 -4.56 -15.25
C ILE A 48 -6.18 -3.95 -13.86
N PHE A 49 -6.30 -4.76 -12.81
CA PHE A 49 -6.68 -4.32 -11.46
C PHE A 49 -5.85 -3.14 -10.94
N TYR A 50 -4.54 -3.16 -11.20
CA TYR A 50 -3.60 -2.12 -10.77
C TYR A 50 -3.41 -0.97 -11.77
N GLU A 51 -4.08 -1.03 -12.92
CA GLU A 51 -4.04 0.01 -13.96
C GLU A 51 -5.44 0.19 -14.58
N PRO A 52 -6.41 0.78 -13.85
CA PRO A 52 -7.82 0.85 -14.29
C PRO A 52 -8.06 1.60 -15.61
N SER A 53 -7.09 2.41 -16.04
CA SER A 53 -7.09 3.05 -17.37
C SER A 53 -7.01 2.04 -18.52
N LYS A 54 -6.38 0.89 -18.31
CA LYS A 54 -6.32 -0.22 -19.26
C LYS A 54 -7.53 -1.14 -19.10
N ARG A 55 -8.58 -0.82 -19.86
CA ARG A 55 -9.86 -1.54 -19.84
C ARG A 55 -10.25 -2.06 -21.23
N GLY A 56 -11.03 -3.12 -21.26
CA GLY A 56 -11.54 -3.71 -22.49
C GLY A 56 -12.12 -5.10 -22.27
N ILE A 57 -12.37 -5.81 -23.37
CA ILE A 57 -12.85 -7.19 -23.36
C ILE A 57 -11.70 -8.18 -23.53
N PHE A 58 -11.82 -9.35 -22.90
CA PHE A 58 -10.85 -10.45 -22.97
C PHE A 58 -11.58 -11.80 -22.85
N PRO A 59 -11.04 -12.89 -23.41
CA PRO A 59 -11.70 -14.19 -23.36
C PRO A 59 -11.77 -14.75 -21.93
N ALA A 60 -12.91 -15.31 -21.56
CA ALA A 60 -13.10 -15.93 -20.24
C ALA A 60 -12.23 -17.18 -20.05
N SER A 61 -11.88 -17.88 -21.14
CA SER A 61 -11.01 -19.05 -21.10
C SER A 61 -9.54 -18.73 -20.78
N TYR A 62 -9.15 -17.46 -20.79
CA TYR A 62 -7.77 -17.01 -20.53
C TYR A 62 -7.56 -16.62 -19.07
N ILE A 63 -8.59 -16.68 -18.24
CA ILE A 63 -8.58 -16.21 -16.87
C ILE A 63 -9.05 -17.31 -15.91
N SER A 64 -8.64 -17.20 -14.66
CA SER A 64 -9.16 -17.98 -13.55
C SER A 64 -9.69 -17.03 -12.48
N ILE A 65 -10.93 -17.23 -12.07
CA ILE A 65 -11.54 -16.44 -10.99
C ILE A 65 -10.80 -16.74 -9.69
N LYS A 66 -10.38 -15.69 -8.99
CA LYS A 66 -9.80 -15.77 -7.66
C LYS A 66 -10.86 -15.43 -6.62
N GLU A 67 -10.69 -16.00 -5.44
CA GLU A 67 -11.45 -15.57 -4.27
C GLU A 67 -11.22 -14.07 -4.03
N SER A 68 -12.29 -13.38 -3.67
CA SER A 68 -12.28 -11.94 -3.47
C SER A 68 -13.25 -11.52 -2.37
N THR A 69 -12.88 -10.51 -1.60
CA THR A 69 -13.70 -9.92 -0.54
C THR A 69 -14.16 -8.54 -1.00
N SER A 70 -15.42 -8.19 -0.76
CA SER A 70 -15.89 -6.83 -1.00
C SER A 70 -15.79 -5.98 0.26
N ARG A 71 -15.12 -4.83 0.17
CA ARG A 71 -15.02 -3.82 1.22
C ARG A 71 -15.80 -2.59 0.80
N ASN A 72 -16.60 -2.04 1.71
CA ASN A 72 -17.28 -0.76 1.48
C ASN A 72 -16.34 0.36 1.96
N ILE A 73 -15.97 1.27 1.05
CA ILE A 73 -15.25 2.49 1.40
C ILE A 73 -16.21 3.65 1.14
N GLY A 74 -16.79 4.18 2.21
CA GLY A 74 -17.86 5.17 2.11
C GLY A 74 -19.09 4.59 1.42
N SER A 75 -19.51 5.21 0.30
CA SER A 75 -20.62 4.76 -0.54
C SER A 75 -20.22 3.81 -1.67
N GLU A 76 -18.93 3.56 -1.89
CA GLU A 76 -18.43 2.73 -2.99
C GLU A 76 -18.02 1.33 -2.50
N ARG A 77 -18.45 0.31 -3.24
CA ARG A 77 -18.09 -1.09 -2.97
C ARG A 77 -16.89 -1.47 -3.82
N ILE A 78 -15.77 -1.79 -3.16
CA ILE A 78 -14.53 -2.20 -3.81
C ILE A 78 -14.33 -3.69 -3.60
N VAL A 79 -14.04 -4.42 -4.67
CA VAL A 79 -13.69 -5.83 -4.60
C VAL A 79 -12.18 -5.95 -4.55
N VAL A 80 -11.65 -6.62 -3.53
CA VAL A 80 -10.22 -6.87 -3.35
C VAL A 80 -9.94 -8.37 -3.41
N PRO A 81 -8.76 -8.80 -3.88
CA PRO A 81 -8.37 -10.21 -3.83
C PRO A 81 -8.43 -10.72 -2.39
N ALA A 82 -9.06 -11.88 -2.18
CA ALA A 82 -9.06 -12.54 -0.88
C ALA A 82 -7.69 -13.16 -0.65
N GLY A 83 -7.17 -12.98 0.55
CA GLY A 83 -5.85 -13.43 0.93
C GLY A 83 -5.26 -12.58 2.05
N ASP A 84 -4.06 -12.94 2.46
CA ASP A 84 -3.31 -12.16 3.44
C ASP A 84 -3.04 -10.75 2.90
N GLU A 85 -3.48 -9.72 3.62
CA GLU A 85 -3.30 -8.32 3.26
C GLU A 85 -1.82 -7.99 3.02
N LEU A 86 -0.92 -8.61 3.80
CA LEU A 86 0.52 -8.42 3.66
C LEU A 86 1.05 -8.97 2.34
N LEU A 87 0.48 -10.06 1.83
CA LEU A 87 0.83 -10.61 0.53
C LEU A 87 0.34 -9.70 -0.60
N VAL A 88 -0.84 -9.09 -0.46
CA VAL A 88 -1.35 -8.11 -1.42
C VAL A 88 -0.45 -6.88 -1.44
N GLU A 89 -0.10 -6.35 -0.26
CA GLU A 89 0.83 -5.23 -0.09
C GLU A 89 2.19 -5.54 -0.75
N ALA A 90 2.79 -6.70 -0.46
CA ALA A 90 4.05 -7.11 -1.07
C ALA A 90 3.99 -7.16 -2.61
N THR A 91 2.88 -7.65 -3.17
CA THR A 91 2.69 -7.71 -4.63
C THR A 91 2.62 -6.33 -5.23
N GLN A 92 1.91 -5.42 -4.57
CA GLN A 92 1.75 -4.04 -5.01
C GLN A 92 3.06 -3.27 -4.89
N GLY A 93 3.74 -3.39 -3.75
CA GLY A 93 5.06 -2.80 -3.51
C GLY A 93 6.06 -3.19 -4.60
N LEU A 94 6.18 -4.48 -4.93
CA LEU A 94 7.07 -4.94 -6.01
C LEU A 94 6.78 -4.26 -7.37
N ARG A 95 5.50 -3.98 -7.69
CA ARG A 95 5.09 -3.28 -8.92
C ARG A 95 5.44 -1.80 -8.92
N GLU A 96 5.53 -1.18 -7.76
CA GLU A 96 5.91 0.22 -7.59
C GLU A 96 7.43 0.35 -7.53
N TRP A 97 8.08 -0.44 -6.68
CA TRP A 97 9.53 -0.42 -6.47
C TRP A 97 10.31 -0.84 -7.73
N ARG A 98 9.74 -1.64 -8.64
CA ARG A 98 10.39 -1.93 -9.94
C ARG A 98 10.72 -0.66 -10.73
N TRP A 99 9.86 0.37 -10.65
CA TRP A 99 10.09 1.63 -11.34
C TRP A 99 11.22 2.40 -10.68
N LYS A 100 11.25 2.41 -9.34
CA LYS A 100 12.32 3.04 -8.56
C LYS A 100 13.68 2.38 -8.80
N LEU A 101 13.68 1.05 -8.82
CA LEU A 101 14.87 0.25 -9.12
C LEU A 101 15.41 0.55 -10.52
N ARG A 102 14.52 0.63 -11.53
CA ARG A 102 14.89 1.04 -12.89
C ARG A 102 15.47 2.46 -12.94
N GLU A 103 14.85 3.40 -12.24
CA GLU A 103 15.32 4.79 -12.13
C GLU A 103 16.74 4.86 -11.57
N LEU A 104 17.00 4.17 -10.46
CA LEU A 104 18.33 4.13 -9.81
C LEU A 104 19.39 3.48 -10.72
N TYR A 105 19.02 2.46 -11.48
CA TYR A 105 19.91 1.81 -12.45
C TYR A 105 20.33 2.78 -13.56
N VAL A 106 19.36 3.46 -14.18
CA VAL A 106 19.62 4.43 -15.27
C VAL A 106 20.45 5.61 -14.78
N ARG A 107 20.24 6.05 -13.53
CA ARG A 107 21.02 7.12 -12.89
C ARG A 107 22.42 6.69 -12.45
N GLY A 108 22.76 5.40 -12.51
CA GLY A 108 24.07 4.88 -12.12
C GLY A 108 24.32 4.81 -10.61
N SER A 109 23.29 4.99 -9.78
CA SER A 109 23.39 5.02 -8.31
C SER A 109 23.48 3.61 -7.70
N ARG A 110 24.59 2.90 -7.98
CA ARG A 110 24.80 1.50 -7.55
C ARG A 110 24.66 1.28 -6.05
N GLU A 111 25.11 2.24 -5.24
CA GLU A 111 25.05 2.18 -3.77
C GLU A 111 23.61 2.07 -3.23
N ARG A 112 22.64 2.71 -3.89
CA ARG A 112 21.21 2.62 -3.50
C ARG A 112 20.48 1.50 -4.23
N TRP A 113 20.96 1.14 -5.42
CA TRP A 113 20.35 0.10 -6.23
C TRP A 113 20.51 -1.28 -5.62
N ARG A 114 21.71 -1.63 -5.12
CA ARG A 114 21.98 -2.98 -4.58
C ARG A 114 21.13 -3.33 -3.36
N PRO A 115 21.03 -2.48 -2.31
CA PRO A 115 20.19 -2.80 -1.16
C PRO A 115 18.71 -2.95 -1.55
N LEU A 116 18.22 -2.06 -2.42
CA LEU A 116 16.84 -2.12 -2.91
C LEU A 116 16.56 -3.42 -3.68
N TYR A 117 17.47 -3.83 -4.57
CA TYR A 117 17.35 -5.08 -5.31
C TYR A 117 17.28 -6.30 -4.38
N HIS A 118 18.22 -6.39 -3.42
CA HIS A 118 18.26 -7.52 -2.49
C HIS A 118 17.02 -7.58 -1.60
N ALA A 119 16.56 -6.45 -1.07
CA ALA A 119 15.34 -6.42 -0.28
C ALA A 119 14.11 -6.83 -1.12
N MET A 120 14.01 -6.40 -2.40
CA MET A 120 12.95 -6.87 -3.30
C MET A 120 13.03 -8.39 -3.58
N GLU A 121 14.23 -8.95 -3.70
CA GLU A 121 14.44 -10.40 -3.85
C GLU A 121 14.01 -11.16 -2.58
N GLU A 122 14.32 -10.63 -1.39
CA GLU A 122 13.84 -11.17 -0.12
C GLU A 122 12.32 -11.17 -0.04
N VAL A 123 11.65 -10.08 -0.44
CA VAL A 123 10.18 -10.04 -0.51
C VAL A 123 9.63 -11.15 -1.40
N VAL A 124 10.22 -11.39 -2.58
CA VAL A 124 9.79 -12.47 -3.47
C VAL A 124 9.98 -13.84 -2.81
N ASN A 125 11.09 -14.05 -2.10
CA ASN A 125 11.37 -15.29 -1.40
C ASN A 125 10.40 -15.52 -0.23
N TRP A 126 10.14 -14.51 0.60
CA TRP A 126 9.13 -14.58 1.67
C TRP A 126 7.73 -14.86 1.13
N ARG A 127 7.38 -14.25 -0.01
CA ARG A 127 6.11 -14.53 -0.68
C ARG A 127 6.01 -15.99 -1.11
N ARG A 128 7.10 -16.55 -1.66
CA ARG A 128 7.16 -17.96 -2.06
C ARG A 128 6.99 -18.89 -0.85
N THR A 129 7.63 -18.59 0.28
CA THR A 129 7.51 -19.40 1.49
C THR A 129 6.11 -19.35 2.09
N LEU A 130 5.46 -18.17 2.11
CA LEU A 130 4.10 -18.02 2.64
C LEU A 130 3.04 -18.72 1.77
N VAL A 131 3.27 -18.79 0.46
CA VAL A 131 2.36 -19.48 -0.48
C VAL A 131 2.61 -21.00 -0.48
N SER A 132 3.80 -21.46 -0.11
CA SER A 132 4.07 -22.89 0.05
C SER A 132 3.45 -23.42 1.34
N SER A 133 2.60 -24.44 1.24
CA SER A 133 1.66 -24.89 2.28
C SER A 133 2.25 -25.76 3.42
N ASN A 134 3.57 -25.81 3.60
CA ASN A 134 4.20 -26.89 4.39
C ASN A 134 4.86 -26.40 5.68
N THR A 135 4.29 -25.41 6.37
CA THR A 135 4.95 -24.73 7.50
C THR A 135 4.01 -24.63 8.71
N THR A 136 4.59 -24.64 9.92
CA THR A 136 3.84 -24.47 11.17
C THR A 136 3.26 -23.06 11.30
N LEU A 137 2.22 -22.88 12.12
CA LEU A 137 1.59 -21.58 12.35
C LEU A 137 2.59 -20.53 12.86
N GLU A 138 3.47 -20.92 13.78
CA GLU A 138 4.50 -20.05 14.34
C GLU A 138 5.50 -19.58 13.28
N ALA A 139 5.98 -20.49 12.43
CA ALA A 139 6.91 -20.13 11.37
C ALA A 139 6.23 -19.29 10.26
N LEU A 140 4.92 -19.46 10.04
CA LEU A 140 4.13 -18.56 9.19
C LEU A 140 4.04 -17.14 9.79
N GLN A 141 3.79 -17.02 11.10
CA GLN A 141 3.77 -15.72 11.78
C GLN A 141 5.15 -15.04 11.73
N GLU A 142 6.22 -15.80 11.99
CA GLU A 142 7.59 -15.29 11.89
C GLU A 142 7.93 -14.79 10.48
N THR A 143 7.52 -15.53 9.44
CA THR A 143 7.73 -15.09 8.04
C THR A 143 6.90 -13.86 7.68
N LYS A 144 5.70 -13.68 8.24
CA LYS A 144 4.94 -12.43 8.07
C LYS A 144 5.63 -11.23 8.71
N VAL A 145 6.17 -11.39 9.91
CA VAL A 145 6.94 -10.33 10.59
C VAL A 145 8.18 -9.97 9.78
N LYS A 146 8.91 -10.96 9.26
CA LYS A 146 10.08 -10.71 8.38
C LYS A 146 9.68 -10.00 7.09
N LEU A 147 8.59 -10.44 6.45
CA LEU A 147 8.08 -9.81 5.24
C LEU A 147 7.70 -8.35 5.49
N SER A 148 6.95 -8.05 6.54
CA SER A 148 6.52 -6.67 6.85
C SER A 148 7.69 -5.76 7.18
N ALA A 149 8.69 -6.25 7.92
CA ALA A 149 9.93 -5.51 8.18
C ALA A 149 10.71 -5.23 6.89
N THR A 150 10.77 -6.20 5.96
CA THR A 150 11.44 -6.03 4.65
C THR A 150 10.71 -5.01 3.78
N ILE A 151 9.36 -5.00 3.77
CA ILE A 151 8.56 -3.98 3.09
C ILE A 151 8.87 -2.59 3.66
N ASP A 152 8.94 -2.47 4.98
CA ASP A 152 9.23 -1.19 5.65
C ASP A 152 10.68 -0.71 5.38
N GLU A 153 11.64 -1.62 5.27
CA GLU A 153 13.03 -1.33 4.81
C GLU A 153 13.03 -0.76 3.38
N ILE A 154 12.32 -1.41 2.45
CA ILE A 154 12.24 -0.94 1.07
C ILE A 154 11.59 0.44 0.99
N ASN A 155 10.55 0.69 1.78
CA ASN A 155 9.90 1.99 1.87
C ASN A 155 10.89 3.07 2.38
N ARG A 156 11.72 2.75 3.38
CA ARG A 156 12.82 3.63 3.82
C ARG A 156 13.82 3.92 2.71
N LEU A 157 14.32 2.89 2.02
CA LEU A 157 15.29 3.02 0.93
C LEU A 157 14.73 3.83 -0.26
N SER A 158 13.43 3.70 -0.52
CA SER A 158 12.74 4.38 -1.63
C SER A 158 12.27 5.79 -1.29
N GLY A 159 12.23 6.16 -0.01
CA GLY A 159 11.66 7.42 0.48
C GLY A 159 10.13 7.43 0.49
N CYS A 160 9.49 6.25 0.51
CA CYS A 160 8.04 6.11 0.57
C CYS A 160 7.55 6.22 2.02
N PRO A 161 6.30 6.67 2.25
CA PRO A 161 5.69 6.64 3.57
C PRO A 161 5.69 5.24 4.18
N LEU A 162 5.86 5.16 5.51
CA LEU A 162 5.79 3.90 6.25
C LEU A 162 4.37 3.61 6.68
N THR A 163 3.95 2.35 6.53
CA THR A 163 2.68 1.86 7.04
C THR A 163 2.77 1.71 8.56
N PRO A 164 1.84 2.23 9.37
CA PRO A 164 1.77 1.90 10.79
C PRO A 164 1.45 0.40 10.95
N ARG A 165 2.29 -0.36 11.66
CA ARG A 165 2.06 -1.78 11.95
C ARG A 165 2.22 -2.07 13.43
N ASP A 166 1.49 -3.07 13.89
CA ASP A 166 1.61 -3.63 15.22
C ASP A 166 2.98 -4.34 15.36
N PRO A 167 3.80 -3.99 16.36
CA PRO A 167 5.10 -4.64 16.59
C PRO A 167 5.04 -6.15 16.83
N ALA A 168 3.94 -6.65 17.41
CA ALA A 168 3.82 -8.07 17.76
C ALA A 168 3.45 -8.94 16.56
N THR A 169 2.60 -8.43 15.66
CA THR A 169 2.02 -9.20 14.55
C THR A 169 2.59 -8.81 13.19
N GLY A 170 3.19 -7.62 13.05
CA GLY A 170 3.63 -7.09 11.76
C GLY A 170 2.47 -6.73 10.82
N ALA A 171 1.23 -6.80 11.28
CA ALA A 171 0.04 -6.45 10.51
C ALA A 171 -0.15 -4.93 10.47
N ALA A 172 -0.63 -4.42 9.33
CA ALA A 172 -1.00 -3.02 9.22
C ALA A 172 -2.12 -2.70 10.22
N VAL A 173 -2.00 -1.56 10.91
CA VAL A 173 -2.96 -1.13 11.93
C VAL A 173 -4.17 -0.50 11.24
N ASP A 174 -5.37 -0.92 11.63
CA ASP A 174 -6.60 -0.34 11.10
C ASP A 174 -6.84 1.06 11.67
N SER A 175 -6.71 2.07 10.80
CA SER A 175 -6.97 3.47 11.14
C SER A 175 -8.35 3.75 11.73
N GLN A 176 -9.36 2.93 11.44
CA GLN A 176 -10.73 3.11 11.94
C GLN A 176 -10.95 2.51 13.33
N ASN A 177 -10.10 1.57 13.74
CA ASN A 177 -10.22 0.85 15.00
C ASN A 177 -9.09 1.17 15.99
N THR A 178 -8.19 2.10 15.64
CA THR A 178 -7.06 2.49 16.49
C THR A 178 -7.16 3.95 16.87
N SER A 179 -6.91 4.26 18.14
CA SER A 179 -6.97 5.65 18.61
C SER A 179 -5.93 6.52 17.91
N ILE A 180 -6.26 7.79 17.68
CA ILE A 180 -5.37 8.78 17.05
C ILE A 180 -4.03 8.88 17.81
N LEU A 181 -4.07 8.80 19.15
CA LEU A 181 -2.87 8.84 19.98
C LEU A 181 -1.98 7.62 19.79
N GLU A 182 -2.57 6.44 19.63
CA GLU A 182 -1.85 5.20 19.42
C GLU A 182 -1.22 5.15 18.01
N LEU A 183 -1.96 5.58 16.99
CA LEU A 183 -1.42 5.78 15.64
C LEU A 183 -0.24 6.77 15.65
N TRP A 184 -0.35 7.88 16.38
CA TRP A 184 0.74 8.85 16.52
C TRP A 184 1.97 8.25 17.21
N ARG A 185 1.79 7.49 18.28
CA ARG A 185 2.90 6.82 18.99
C ARG A 185 3.62 5.83 18.06
N LEU A 186 2.87 4.96 17.38
CA LEU A 186 3.40 4.02 16.41
C LEU A 186 4.20 4.74 15.30
N HIS A 187 3.67 5.85 14.79
CA HIS A 187 4.34 6.64 13.77
C HIS A 187 5.62 7.31 14.27
N ARG A 188 5.59 7.86 15.48
CA ARG A 188 6.74 8.49 16.14
C ARG A 188 7.85 7.48 16.37
N ASP A 189 7.52 6.33 16.93
CA ASP A 189 8.49 5.32 17.31
C ASP A 189 9.16 4.74 16.05
N ARG A 190 8.41 4.51 14.97
CA ARG A 190 8.94 4.12 13.64
C ARG A 190 9.85 5.17 12.99
N ARG A 191 9.60 6.47 13.24
CA ARG A 191 10.50 7.54 12.79
C ARG A 191 11.77 7.62 13.62
N ALA A 192 11.74 7.22 14.89
CA ALA A 192 12.92 7.21 15.74
C ALA A 192 13.92 6.13 15.26
N ASP A 193 13.41 4.94 14.91
CA ASP A 193 14.22 3.84 14.36
C ASP A 193 14.93 4.20 13.06
N SER A 194 14.34 5.04 12.20
CA SER A 194 14.99 5.48 10.97
C SER A 194 16.16 6.45 11.18
N THR A 195 16.27 7.05 12.37
CA THR A 195 17.38 7.96 12.73
C THR A 195 18.50 7.28 13.51
N SER A 196 18.29 6.07 14.05
CA SER A 196 19.27 5.35 14.84
C SER A 196 20.27 4.50 14.04
N ASP A 197 19.92 4.09 12.80
CA ASP A 197 20.71 3.11 12.05
C ASP A 197 21.89 3.65 11.21
N HIS A 198 22.19 4.95 11.30
CA HIS A 198 23.32 5.56 10.58
C HIS A 198 24.31 6.30 11.48
N THR A 199 24.77 5.70 12.59
CA THR A 199 26.11 6.03 13.12
C THR A 199 26.66 4.93 14.04
N PRO A 200 27.66 4.14 13.61
CA PRO A 200 28.53 3.45 14.55
C PRO A 200 29.46 4.49 15.18
N GLY A 201 29.28 4.74 16.48
CA GLY A 201 30.22 5.40 17.38
C GLY A 201 30.98 6.63 16.86
N THR A 202 30.47 7.83 17.13
CA THR A 202 31.33 8.97 17.48
C THR A 202 30.53 10.02 18.25
N LEU A 203 31.16 10.59 19.26
CA LEU A 203 30.63 11.58 20.19
C LEU A 203 29.86 12.71 19.49
N ARG A 204 28.63 12.91 19.95
CA ARG A 204 27.75 14.08 19.84
C ARG A 204 28.49 15.36 19.41
N ARG A 205 28.42 15.68 18.13
CA ARG A 205 28.70 17.04 17.61
C ARG A 205 27.40 17.60 17.06
N GLN A 206 26.79 18.53 17.80
CA GLN A 206 25.63 19.31 17.34
C GLN A 206 26.01 20.03 16.04
N ARG A 207 25.56 19.52 14.90
CA ARG A 207 25.47 20.31 13.67
C ARG A 207 24.11 20.98 13.66
N LYS A 208 24.13 22.32 13.63
CA LYS A 208 22.95 23.15 13.36
C LYS A 208 22.22 22.60 12.13
N ALA A 209 21.00 22.13 12.33
CA ALA A 209 20.09 21.81 11.24
C ALA A 209 19.75 23.11 10.51
N GLN A 210 19.98 23.12 9.21
CA GLN A 210 19.50 24.15 8.30
C GLN A 210 18.02 23.84 8.03
N PRO A 211 17.06 24.71 8.36
CA PRO A 211 15.65 24.40 8.19
C PRO A 211 15.21 24.80 6.78
N HIS A 212 15.06 23.82 5.89
CA HIS A 212 14.13 23.92 4.76
C HIS A 212 12.87 23.13 5.11
N GLY A 213 11.87 23.88 5.55
CA GLY A 213 10.55 23.42 5.94
C GLY A 213 9.88 24.58 6.65
N HIS A 214 8.81 25.12 6.07
CA HIS A 214 8.12 26.29 6.60
C HIS A 214 7.69 26.03 8.06
N LEU A 215 8.36 26.69 9.00
CA LEU A 215 7.97 26.72 10.40
C LEU A 215 6.85 27.76 10.53
N HIS A 216 5.60 27.28 10.53
CA HIS A 216 4.46 28.11 10.87
C HIS A 216 4.33 28.15 12.40
N HIS A 217 4.68 29.29 13.00
CA HIS A 217 4.43 29.53 14.41
C HIS A 217 3.03 30.14 14.57
N LEU A 218 2.12 29.43 15.25
CA LEU A 218 0.84 29.97 15.68
C LEU A 218 0.97 30.36 17.16
N PHE A 219 0.80 31.64 17.47
CA PHE A 219 0.69 32.12 18.84
C PHE A 219 -0.78 32.40 19.14
N MET A 220 -1.32 31.73 20.16
CA MET A 220 -2.69 31.89 20.61
C MET A 220 -2.68 32.17 22.11
N ARG A 221 -3.32 33.27 22.51
CA ARG A 221 -3.55 33.62 23.92
C ARG A 221 -5.06 33.67 24.15
N ILE A 222 -5.54 32.89 25.10
CA ILE A 222 -6.94 32.81 25.49
C ILE A 222 -7.01 33.33 26.92
N ASP A 223 -7.70 34.44 27.11
CA ASP A 223 -7.72 35.14 28.40
C ASP A 223 -8.88 34.66 29.31
N SER A 224 -10.00 34.22 28.74
CA SER A 224 -11.06 33.49 29.46
C SER A 224 -11.95 32.69 28.49
N VAL A 225 -12.56 31.60 28.97
CA VAL A 225 -13.61 30.87 28.27
C VAL A 225 -14.77 30.62 29.23
N ASP A 226 -15.86 31.36 29.05
CA ASP A 226 -17.07 31.19 29.84
C ASP A 226 -17.99 30.16 29.17
N HIS A 227 -18.37 29.11 29.89
CA HIS A 227 -19.25 28.05 29.40
C HIS A 227 -20.36 27.75 30.42
N PRO A 228 -21.63 27.66 29.99
CA PRO A 228 -22.77 27.53 30.92
C PRO A 228 -22.98 26.11 31.47
N PHE A 229 -22.10 25.16 31.18
CA PHE A 229 -22.29 23.75 31.54
C PHE A 229 -21.55 23.43 32.85
N THR A 230 -22.22 22.68 33.73
CA THR A 230 -21.70 22.29 35.06
C THR A 230 -20.76 21.09 35.04
N GLU A 231 -20.41 20.57 33.87
CA GLU A 231 -19.55 19.41 33.68
C GLU A 231 -18.19 19.80 33.09
N ASN A 232 -17.17 18.98 33.38
CA ASN A 232 -15.82 19.14 32.84
C ASN A 232 -15.89 19.16 31.31
N SER A 233 -15.51 20.30 30.72
CA SER A 233 -15.58 20.53 29.27
C SER A 233 -14.18 20.67 28.70
N GLU A 234 -13.91 19.99 27.59
CA GLU A 234 -12.63 20.05 26.87
C GLU A 234 -12.79 20.83 25.55
N ILE A 235 -11.83 21.71 25.25
CA ILE A 235 -11.82 22.54 24.05
C ILE A 235 -10.72 22.03 23.11
N PHE A 236 -11.10 21.68 21.89
CA PHE A 236 -10.18 21.19 20.86
C PHE A 236 -9.94 22.25 19.77
N PHE A 237 -8.68 22.43 19.39
CA PHE A 237 -8.28 23.29 18.27
C PHE A 237 -7.70 22.44 17.15
N PHE A 238 -8.11 22.71 15.92
CA PHE A 238 -7.57 22.07 14.72
C PHE A 238 -7.07 23.15 13.77
N LEU A 239 -5.90 22.91 13.17
CA LEU A 239 -5.37 23.70 12.07
C LEU A 239 -5.48 22.86 10.80
N SER A 240 -6.32 23.29 9.85
CA SER A 240 -6.35 22.74 8.51
C SER A 240 -5.58 23.66 7.56
N SER A 241 -4.67 23.09 6.77
CA SER A 241 -4.11 23.78 5.62
C SER A 241 -5.03 23.51 4.43
N PRO A 242 -5.60 24.52 3.77
CA PRO A 242 -6.40 24.31 2.58
C PRO A 242 -5.44 24.13 1.40
N CYS A 243 -5.16 22.89 1.02
CA CYS A 243 -4.58 22.60 -0.29
C CYS A 243 -5.62 21.87 -1.15
N ASP A 244 -6.07 22.59 -2.16
CA ASP A 244 -6.69 22.17 -3.43
C ASP A 244 -8.06 21.47 -3.39
N ILE A 245 -9.09 22.23 -3.00
CA ILE A 245 -10.42 22.10 -3.60
C ILE A 245 -10.46 23.06 -4.79
N SER A 246 -10.08 22.58 -5.98
CA SER A 246 -10.48 23.22 -7.23
C SER A 246 -11.53 22.35 -7.91
N PHE A 247 -12.80 22.72 -7.72
CA PHE A 247 -13.86 22.33 -8.66
C PHE A 247 -13.80 23.29 -9.85
N SER A 248 -13.51 22.73 -11.02
CA SER A 248 -13.92 23.26 -12.32
C SER A 248 -13.99 22.11 -13.30
#